data_AF-A0A9P4JMT6-F1
#
_entry.id   AF-A0A9P4JMT6-F1
#
_cell.length_a   1.000
_cell.length_b   1.000
_cell.length_c   1.000
_cell.angle_alpha   90.00
_cell.angle_beta   90.00
_cell.angle_gamma   90.00
#
_symmetry.space_group_name_H-M   'P 1'
#
loop_
_entity.id
_entity.type
_entity.pdbx_description
1 polymer ?
#
loop_
_entity_poly.entity_id
_entity_poly.type
_entity_poly.pdbx_seq_one_letter_code
_entity_poly.pdbx_strand_id
1 'polypeptide(L)'
;MEQWPPYCKESKLTFKPKSLLETWCYKSPDIIRAKTFEICIRSAFWLHSSDSYVYHASGSTTLHQAQVAINAKGRAGLHAWYKTDEDIIVDPPPKTDIEAYTSLFAPSASLESALNVFHHEAKKDSLRSHIGAYLRMKFYVDPAAKQLLPNKKARELEHTNPYFDMWKYSCEELEWVGPWPNTTNTKFSHHMLPIFYHHFGCVCPSFQALWVIANLAQPSAPTKNKLVKPIFDVGSGNGYWTYMLRNLYIREDMKPLQVYPVDDGSSEYRTVWIEDTVNVNGVEFIQQQNRTDAVLLLVYPIVSGSFTSSVLKAFKGDTIVVAGTQNGNGFTGFADQAIDEWIAGNMPEWALVMRLPLPSFAGKDDALYVFRRNLGGVATNSSGNA
;
A
#
# COMPACT_ATOMS: atom_id res chain seq x y z
N MET A 1 18.16 23.62 -5.01
CA MET A 1 17.10 22.69 -5.45
C MET A 1 15.79 23.46 -5.37
N GLU A 2 15.07 23.53 -6.47
CA GLU A 2 13.76 24.20 -6.52
C GLU A 2 12.75 23.30 -5.79
N GLN A 3 12.33 23.71 -4.59
CA GLN A 3 11.27 23.03 -3.86
C GLN A 3 9.94 23.39 -4.49
N TRP A 4 9.22 22.39 -5.00
CA TRP A 4 7.89 22.59 -5.55
C TRP A 4 6.88 22.36 -4.43
N PRO A 5 6.05 23.34 -4.05
CA PRO A 5 5.05 23.13 -3.01
C PRO A 5 4.10 21.98 -3.39
N PRO A 6 3.40 21.33 -2.43
CA PRO A 6 2.43 20.31 -2.78
C PRO A 6 1.42 20.87 -3.77
N TYR A 7 1.14 20.13 -4.84
CA TYR A 7 0.31 20.62 -5.93
C TYR A 7 -0.62 19.54 -6.46
N CYS A 8 -1.68 19.98 -7.13
CA CYS A 8 -2.49 19.13 -7.99
C CYS A 8 -2.66 19.85 -9.33
N LYS A 9 -2.17 19.23 -10.40
CA LYS A 9 -2.21 19.79 -11.76
C LYS A 9 -3.66 20.09 -12.14
N GLU A 10 -3.88 21.32 -12.63
CA GLU A 10 -5.18 21.88 -13.03
C GLU A 10 -6.21 22.04 -11.90
N SER A 11 -5.75 22.05 -10.64
CA SER A 11 -6.58 22.46 -9.50
C SER A 11 -6.88 23.96 -9.53
N LYS A 12 -8.10 24.34 -9.13
CA LYS A 12 -8.53 25.75 -8.98
C LYS A 12 -7.82 26.49 -7.86
N LEU A 13 -7.40 25.75 -6.84
CA LEU A 13 -6.74 26.26 -5.65
C LEU A 13 -5.40 25.57 -5.45
N THR A 14 -4.48 26.23 -4.75
CA THR A 14 -3.27 25.58 -4.27
C THR A 14 -3.65 24.35 -3.45
N PHE A 15 -3.09 23.19 -3.80
CA PHE A 15 -3.34 21.95 -3.08
C PHE A 15 -2.73 22.05 -1.68
N LYS A 16 -3.56 21.80 -0.66
CA LYS A 16 -3.15 21.83 0.75
C LYS A 16 -3.47 20.48 1.38
N PRO A 17 -2.52 19.53 1.37
CA PRO A 17 -2.69 18.18 1.93
C PRO A 17 -3.31 18.18 3.33
N LYS A 18 -2.82 19.06 4.21
CA LYS A 18 -3.28 19.17 5.60
C LYS A 18 -4.75 19.55 5.69
N SER A 19 -5.16 20.57 4.93
CA SER A 19 -6.56 21.00 4.87
C SER A 19 -7.47 19.93 4.29
N LEU A 20 -6.97 19.12 3.33
CA LEU A 20 -7.71 17.96 2.83
C LEU A 20 -7.93 16.95 3.97
N LEU A 21 -6.89 16.53 4.70
CA LEU A 21 -7.03 15.59 5.83
C LEU A 21 -7.97 16.12 6.92
N GLU A 22 -7.78 17.37 7.35
CA GLU A 22 -8.60 17.99 8.41
C GLU A 22 -10.08 18.08 8.05
N THR A 23 -10.41 18.25 6.76
CA THR A 23 -11.80 18.34 6.31
C THR A 23 -12.36 17.01 5.83
N TRP A 24 -11.51 15.99 5.65
CA TRP A 24 -11.93 14.67 5.17
C TRP A 24 -12.78 13.94 6.21
N CYS A 25 -12.38 13.95 7.49
CA CYS A 25 -13.09 13.23 8.56
C CYS A 25 -14.53 13.72 8.76
N TYR A 26 -14.80 15.02 8.55
CA TYR A 26 -16.14 15.61 8.67
C TYR A 26 -17.01 15.46 7.42
N LYS A 27 -16.41 15.15 6.26
CA LYS A 27 -17.12 15.15 4.96
C LYS A 27 -17.15 13.80 4.26
N SER A 28 -16.30 12.85 4.66
CA SER A 28 -16.11 11.55 3.99
C SER A 28 -17.42 10.76 3.83
N PRO A 29 -18.26 10.56 4.86
CA PRO A 29 -19.49 9.77 4.72
C PRO A 29 -20.49 10.37 3.72
N ASP A 30 -20.68 11.69 3.74
CA ASP A 30 -21.66 12.39 2.89
C ASP A 30 -21.11 12.66 1.49
N ILE A 31 -19.81 12.91 1.33
CA ILE A 31 -19.18 13.09 0.02
C ILE A 31 -19.18 11.77 -0.74
N ILE A 32 -18.75 10.67 -0.11
CA ILE A 32 -18.54 9.40 -0.80
C ILE A 32 -19.88 8.69 -1.09
N ARG A 33 -20.88 8.82 -0.21
CA ARG A 33 -22.16 8.11 -0.38
C ARG A 33 -23.24 8.88 -1.14
N ALA A 34 -23.21 10.22 -1.15
CA ALA A 34 -24.26 11.03 -1.77
C ALA A 34 -23.88 11.62 -3.14
N LYS A 35 -22.66 11.38 -3.63
CA LYS A 35 -22.14 11.96 -4.88
C LYS A 35 -21.48 10.90 -5.75
N THR A 36 -21.39 11.19 -7.04
CA THR A 36 -20.67 10.32 -7.99
C THR A 36 -19.17 10.39 -7.74
N PHE A 37 -18.43 9.32 -8.09
CA PHE A 37 -16.97 9.26 -8.00
C PHE A 37 -16.28 10.48 -8.65
N GLU A 38 -16.75 10.90 -9.83
CA GLU A 38 -16.28 12.10 -10.52
C GLU A 38 -16.42 13.36 -9.65
N ILE A 39 -17.58 13.55 -9.00
CA ILE A 39 -17.79 14.70 -8.12
C ILE A 39 -16.92 14.60 -6.87
N CYS A 40 -16.71 13.41 -6.31
CA CYS A 40 -15.84 13.18 -5.15
C CYS A 40 -14.40 13.61 -5.44
N ILE A 41 -13.80 13.11 -6.53
CA ILE A 41 -12.43 13.46 -6.92
C ILE A 41 -12.30 14.96 -7.23
N ARG A 42 -13.25 15.55 -7.99
CA ARG A 42 -13.23 16.99 -8.25
C ARG A 42 -13.30 17.82 -6.98
N SER A 43 -14.14 17.42 -6.03
CA SER A 43 -14.31 18.13 -4.76
C SER A 43 -13.07 18.01 -3.87
N ALA A 44 -12.48 16.81 -3.79
CA ALA A 44 -11.29 16.53 -2.99
C ALA A 44 -10.07 17.33 -3.46
N PHE A 45 -9.88 17.40 -4.78
CA PHE A 45 -8.69 18.00 -5.38
C PHE A 45 -8.96 19.34 -6.07
N TRP A 46 -10.12 19.96 -5.79
CA TRP A 46 -10.51 21.28 -6.31
C TRP A 46 -10.43 21.42 -7.83
N LEU A 47 -10.78 20.37 -8.56
CA LEU A 47 -10.66 20.32 -10.01
C LEU A 47 -11.80 21.08 -10.71
N HIS A 48 -11.59 21.46 -11.98
CA HIS A 48 -12.61 22.04 -12.84
C HIS A 48 -13.73 21.04 -13.20
N SER A 49 -14.94 21.55 -13.39
CA SER A 49 -16.05 20.77 -13.94
C SER A 49 -15.81 20.38 -15.40
N SER A 50 -14.98 21.16 -16.11
CA SER A 50 -14.50 20.89 -17.47
C SER A 50 -13.16 20.14 -17.48
N ASP A 51 -12.75 19.54 -16.35
CA ASP A 51 -11.51 18.79 -16.25
C ASP A 51 -11.45 17.68 -17.33
N SER A 52 -10.36 17.67 -18.09
CA SER A 52 -10.11 16.74 -19.19
C SER A 52 -8.76 16.04 -19.08
N TYR A 53 -8.09 16.17 -17.94
CA TYR A 53 -6.81 15.51 -17.68
C TYR A 53 -6.91 14.01 -17.95
N VAL A 54 -5.93 13.50 -18.69
CA VAL A 54 -5.79 12.08 -18.99
C VAL A 54 -4.85 11.46 -17.98
N TYR A 55 -5.38 10.55 -17.18
CA TYR A 55 -4.65 9.76 -16.20
C TYR A 55 -4.02 8.56 -16.89
N HIS A 56 -2.76 8.24 -16.56
CA HIS A 56 -1.98 7.17 -17.15
C HIS A 56 -1.55 6.13 -16.09
N ALA A 57 -1.63 4.86 -16.46
CA ALA A 57 -1.01 3.73 -15.76
C ALA A 57 -0.65 2.68 -16.82
N SER A 58 -1.11 1.43 -16.68
CA SER A 58 -1.07 0.45 -17.78
C SER A 58 -2.02 0.79 -18.93
N GLY A 59 -3.02 1.64 -18.68
CA GLY A 59 -3.92 2.23 -19.68
C GLY A 59 -4.12 3.72 -19.41
N SER A 60 -4.98 4.38 -20.18
CA SER A 60 -5.33 5.78 -20.00
C SER A 60 -6.84 5.99 -19.82
N THR A 61 -7.21 7.01 -19.06
CA THR A 61 -8.61 7.35 -18.80
C THR A 61 -8.75 8.81 -18.38
N THR A 62 -9.90 9.41 -18.60
CA THR A 62 -10.32 10.65 -17.93
C THR A 62 -11.20 10.33 -16.73
N LEU A 63 -11.45 11.33 -15.88
CA LEU A 63 -12.37 11.19 -14.75
C LEU A 63 -13.79 10.87 -15.21
N HIS A 64 -14.24 11.48 -16.31
CA HIS A 64 -15.55 11.21 -16.89
C HIS A 64 -15.65 9.77 -17.43
N GLN A 65 -14.63 9.29 -18.15
CA GLN A 65 -14.59 7.91 -18.66
C GLN A 65 -14.64 6.90 -17.51
N ALA A 66 -13.93 7.16 -16.40
CA ALA A 66 -14.00 6.30 -15.22
C ALA A 66 -15.41 6.27 -14.62
N GLN A 67 -16.09 7.41 -14.54
CA GLN A 67 -17.47 7.46 -14.06
C GLN A 67 -18.44 6.70 -14.98
N VAL A 68 -18.28 6.82 -16.30
CA VAL A 68 -19.05 6.04 -17.28
C VAL A 68 -18.82 4.54 -17.07
N ALA A 69 -17.58 4.10 -16.82
CA ALA A 69 -17.27 2.72 -16.52
C ALA A 69 -17.89 2.23 -15.20
N ILE A 70 -17.87 3.04 -14.13
CA ILE A 70 -18.57 2.74 -12.87
C ILE A 70 -20.08 2.55 -13.11
N ASN A 71 -20.70 3.44 -13.91
CA ASN A 71 -22.10 3.33 -14.27
C ASN A 71 -22.39 2.13 -15.20
N ALA A 72 -21.37 1.59 -15.85
CA ALA A 72 -21.47 0.38 -16.65
C ALA A 72 -21.57 -0.88 -15.78
N LYS A 73 -21.09 -0.85 -14.53
CA LYS A 73 -21.00 -2.01 -13.62
C LYS A 73 -20.30 -3.18 -14.33
N GLY A 74 -20.70 -4.43 -14.04
CA GLY A 74 -20.11 -5.62 -14.65
C GLY A 74 -20.34 -5.81 -16.16
N ARG A 75 -21.00 -4.87 -16.85
CA ARG A 75 -21.20 -4.94 -18.31
C ARG A 75 -19.86 -5.03 -19.04
N ALA A 76 -19.84 -5.77 -20.14
CA ALA A 76 -18.63 -6.02 -20.94
C ALA A 76 -17.44 -6.61 -20.13
N GLY A 77 -17.72 -7.31 -19.02
CA GLY A 77 -16.70 -7.98 -18.23
C GLY A 77 -15.86 -7.05 -17.34
N LEU A 78 -16.28 -5.78 -17.15
CA LEU A 78 -15.54 -4.82 -16.34
C LEU A 78 -15.33 -5.24 -14.88
N HIS A 79 -16.17 -6.16 -14.37
CA HIS A 79 -16.08 -6.71 -13.01
C HIS A 79 -15.74 -8.21 -12.99
N ALA A 80 -15.20 -8.78 -14.08
CA ALA A 80 -14.87 -10.20 -14.17
C ALA A 80 -13.60 -10.56 -13.36
N TRP A 81 -13.61 -10.27 -12.06
CA TRP A 81 -12.46 -10.41 -11.15
C TRP A 81 -12.21 -11.85 -10.70
N TYR A 82 -13.29 -12.61 -10.55
CA TYR A 82 -13.25 -13.97 -10.04
C TYR A 82 -13.54 -14.92 -11.19
N LYS A 83 -12.51 -15.66 -11.59
CA LYS A 83 -12.61 -16.80 -12.49
C LYS A 83 -12.03 -18.08 -11.91
N THR A 84 -12.73 -19.20 -12.08
CA THR A 84 -12.20 -20.53 -11.73
C THR A 84 -11.01 -20.90 -12.62
N ASP A 85 -10.37 -22.04 -12.35
CA ASP A 85 -9.25 -22.54 -13.16
C ASP A 85 -9.69 -22.87 -14.60
N GLU A 86 -10.98 -23.15 -14.80
CA GLU A 86 -11.63 -23.36 -16.10
C GLU A 86 -12.08 -22.05 -16.78
N ASP A 87 -11.60 -20.89 -16.31
CA ASP A 87 -11.93 -19.54 -16.80
C ASP A 87 -13.43 -19.18 -16.69
N ILE A 88 -14.17 -19.88 -15.81
CA ILE A 88 -15.60 -19.62 -15.55
C ILE A 88 -15.73 -18.41 -14.61
N ILE A 89 -16.45 -17.39 -15.04
CA ILE A 89 -16.73 -16.20 -14.23
C ILE A 89 -17.64 -16.59 -13.05
N VAL A 90 -17.22 -16.24 -11.84
CA VAL A 90 -17.99 -16.44 -10.61
C VAL A 90 -18.90 -15.23 -10.38
N ASP A 91 -20.09 -15.49 -9.86
CA ASP A 91 -21.05 -14.44 -9.51
C ASP A 91 -20.47 -13.40 -8.54
N PRO A 92 -20.90 -12.13 -8.63
CA PRO A 92 -20.47 -11.08 -7.71
C PRO A 92 -20.72 -11.45 -6.24
N PRO A 93 -19.79 -11.09 -5.32
CA PRO A 93 -19.97 -11.32 -3.89
C PRO A 93 -21.13 -10.50 -3.33
N PRO A 94 -21.80 -10.96 -2.25
CA PRO A 94 -22.77 -10.14 -1.55
C PRO A 94 -22.10 -8.95 -0.88
N LYS A 95 -22.82 -7.82 -0.78
CA LYS A 95 -22.31 -6.57 -0.16
C LYS A 95 -21.74 -6.79 1.24
N THR A 96 -22.36 -7.64 2.05
CA THR A 96 -21.89 -7.96 3.41
C THR A 96 -20.49 -8.56 3.44
N ASP A 97 -20.09 -9.29 2.39
CA ASP A 97 -18.75 -9.86 2.31
C ASP A 97 -17.71 -8.82 1.89
N ILE A 98 -18.09 -7.88 1.01
CA ILE A 98 -17.26 -6.70 0.66
C ILE A 98 -17.02 -5.84 1.91
N GLU A 99 -18.07 -5.58 2.69
CA GLU A 99 -17.96 -4.85 3.97
C GLU A 99 -17.05 -5.59 4.96
N ALA A 100 -17.20 -6.92 5.06
CA ALA A 100 -16.32 -7.74 5.89
C ALA A 100 -14.85 -7.67 5.44
N TYR A 101 -14.58 -7.73 4.13
CA TYR A 101 -13.22 -7.64 3.58
C TYR A 101 -12.59 -6.27 3.86
N THR A 102 -13.32 -5.19 3.57
CA THR A 102 -12.80 -3.84 3.81
C THR A 102 -12.59 -3.54 5.29
N SER A 103 -13.34 -4.19 6.18
CA SER A 103 -13.17 -4.06 7.64
C SER A 103 -11.86 -4.65 8.17
N LEU A 104 -11.22 -5.59 7.44
CA LEU A 104 -9.93 -6.19 7.81
C LEU A 104 -8.85 -5.14 8.07
N PHE A 105 -8.91 -4.05 7.31
CA PHE A 105 -7.90 -3.00 7.25
C PHE A 105 -8.33 -1.72 7.98
N ALA A 106 -9.47 -1.75 8.69
CA ALA A 106 -9.88 -0.62 9.51
C ALA A 106 -8.81 -0.33 10.58
N PRO A 107 -8.54 0.95 10.92
CA PRO A 107 -7.53 1.27 11.95
C PRO A 107 -7.80 0.61 13.31
N SER A 108 -9.07 0.41 13.64
CA SER A 108 -9.52 -0.25 14.87
C SER A 108 -9.33 -1.78 14.87
N ALA A 109 -9.09 -2.39 13.71
CA ALA A 109 -9.02 -3.84 13.56
C ALA A 109 -7.66 -4.42 13.95
N SER A 110 -7.70 -5.56 14.64
CA SER A 110 -6.55 -6.47 14.76
C SER A 110 -6.52 -7.34 13.52
N LEU A 111 -5.59 -7.11 12.57
CA LEU A 111 -5.59 -7.79 11.27
C LEU A 111 -5.62 -9.32 11.39
N GLU A 112 -4.78 -9.91 12.24
CA GLU A 112 -4.76 -11.37 12.47
C GLU A 112 -6.12 -11.90 12.96
N SER A 113 -6.71 -11.24 13.95
CA SER A 113 -8.00 -11.63 14.51
C SER A 113 -9.13 -11.42 13.50
N ALA A 114 -9.11 -10.31 12.77
CA ALA A 114 -10.09 -9.98 11.75
C ALA A 114 -10.03 -10.97 10.58
N LEU A 115 -8.84 -11.40 10.15
CA LEU A 115 -8.66 -12.44 9.12
C LEU A 115 -9.25 -13.78 9.56
N ASN A 116 -9.04 -14.17 10.82
CA ASN A 116 -9.62 -15.39 11.36
C ASN A 116 -11.16 -15.32 11.34
N VAL A 117 -11.76 -14.22 11.82
CA VAL A 117 -13.22 -14.02 11.79
C VAL A 117 -13.74 -13.98 10.34
N PHE A 118 -13.04 -13.28 9.45
CA PHE A 118 -13.43 -13.16 8.05
C PHE A 118 -13.56 -14.52 7.37
N HIS A 119 -12.63 -15.45 7.63
CA HIS A 119 -12.69 -16.81 7.13
C HIS A 119 -13.71 -17.69 7.87
N HIS A 120 -13.75 -17.66 9.21
CA HIS A 120 -14.61 -18.55 10.00
C HIS A 120 -16.11 -18.27 9.84
N GLU A 121 -16.50 -17.01 9.68
CA GLU A 121 -17.89 -16.60 9.48
C GLU A 121 -18.34 -16.73 8.00
N ALA A 122 -17.46 -17.16 7.11
CA ALA A 122 -17.79 -17.32 5.70
C ALA A 122 -18.66 -18.57 5.49
N LYS A 123 -19.65 -18.47 4.59
CA LYS A 123 -20.35 -19.68 4.12
C LYS A 123 -19.34 -20.63 3.47
N LYS A 124 -19.47 -21.93 3.74
CA LYS A 124 -18.63 -22.96 3.12
C LYS A 124 -18.65 -22.80 1.59
N ASP A 125 -17.47 -22.91 0.97
CA ASP A 125 -17.25 -22.82 -0.47
C ASP A 125 -17.63 -21.47 -1.13
N SER A 126 -17.92 -20.43 -0.34
CA SER A 126 -18.12 -19.07 -0.86
C SER A 126 -16.80 -18.40 -1.30
N LEU A 127 -16.87 -17.36 -2.13
CA LEU A 127 -15.72 -16.51 -2.47
C LEU A 127 -14.99 -16.02 -1.21
N ARG A 128 -15.74 -15.53 -0.21
CA ARG A 128 -15.19 -15.07 1.07
C ARG A 128 -14.40 -16.16 1.80
N SER A 129 -14.85 -17.42 1.76
CA SER A 129 -14.14 -18.53 2.40
C SER A 129 -12.78 -18.77 1.73
N HIS A 130 -12.76 -18.82 0.40
CA HIS A 130 -11.54 -18.99 -0.40
C HIS A 130 -10.55 -17.84 -0.21
N ILE A 131 -11.02 -16.60 -0.27
CA ILE A 131 -10.21 -15.39 -0.04
C ILE A 131 -9.67 -15.37 1.38
N GLY A 132 -10.51 -15.68 2.38
CA GLY A 132 -10.09 -15.75 3.77
C GLY A 132 -9.03 -16.82 4.01
N ALA A 133 -9.15 -17.98 3.36
CA ALA A 133 -8.12 -19.02 3.41
C ALA A 133 -6.81 -18.55 2.75
N TYR A 134 -6.90 -17.94 1.57
CA TYR A 134 -5.77 -17.41 0.83
C TYR A 134 -5.00 -16.34 1.62
N LEU A 135 -5.70 -15.34 2.15
CA LEU A 135 -5.09 -14.27 2.93
C LEU A 135 -4.48 -14.76 4.24
N ARG A 136 -5.09 -15.75 4.91
CA ARG A 136 -4.52 -16.38 6.12
C ARG A 136 -3.24 -17.16 5.80
N MET A 137 -3.21 -17.89 4.68
CA MET A 137 -2.01 -18.57 4.21
C MET A 137 -0.87 -17.58 3.91
N LYS A 138 -1.21 -16.41 3.35
CA LYS A 138 -0.22 -15.37 3.04
C LYS A 138 0.21 -14.57 4.26
N PHE A 139 -0.65 -14.37 5.26
CA PHE A 139 -0.31 -13.66 6.48
C PHE A 139 0.82 -14.36 7.24
N TYR A 140 1.90 -13.62 7.55
CA TYR A 140 3.04 -14.14 8.28
C TYR A 140 3.59 -13.08 9.24
N VAL A 141 3.87 -13.47 10.48
CA VAL A 141 4.51 -12.62 11.48
C VAL A 141 5.43 -13.50 12.32
N ASP A 142 6.73 -13.23 12.27
CA ASP A 142 7.69 -13.87 13.17
C ASP A 142 7.31 -13.58 14.64
N PRO A 143 7.35 -14.56 15.55
CA PRO A 143 7.02 -14.35 16.96
C PRO A 143 7.75 -13.16 17.61
N ALA A 144 9.02 -12.93 17.25
CA ALA A 144 9.85 -11.83 17.73
C ALA A 144 9.53 -10.48 17.05
N ALA A 145 8.61 -10.45 16.09
CA ALA A 145 8.13 -9.24 15.41
C ALA A 145 6.70 -8.86 15.82
N LYS A 146 5.99 -9.66 16.63
CA LYS A 146 4.60 -9.40 17.04
C LYS A 146 4.41 -8.06 17.75
N GLN A 147 5.41 -7.58 18.47
CA GLN A 147 5.38 -6.28 19.14
C GLN A 147 5.37 -5.08 18.19
N LEU A 148 5.65 -5.28 16.89
CA LEU A 148 5.55 -4.22 15.88
C LEU A 148 4.10 -3.94 15.46
N LEU A 149 3.17 -4.87 15.73
CA LEU A 149 1.75 -4.70 15.40
C LEU A 149 1.08 -3.71 16.35
N PRO A 150 0.05 -2.98 15.89
CA PRO A 150 -0.68 -2.06 16.75
C PRO A 150 -1.45 -2.81 17.84
N ASN A 151 -1.14 -2.47 19.10
CA ASN A 151 -1.88 -2.94 20.26
C ASN A 151 -3.26 -2.24 20.36
N LYS A 152 -4.08 -2.63 21.34
CA LYS A 152 -5.44 -2.07 21.50
C LYS A 152 -5.45 -0.53 21.59
N LYS A 153 -4.58 0.07 22.41
CA LYS A 153 -4.51 1.54 22.57
C LYS A 153 -4.11 2.23 21.27
N ALA A 154 -3.19 1.65 20.51
CA ALA A 154 -2.80 2.17 19.21
C ALA A 154 -3.98 2.21 18.23
N ARG A 155 -4.82 1.17 18.24
CA ARG A 155 -5.99 1.04 17.37
C ARG A 155 -7.16 1.96 17.76
N GLU A 156 -7.10 2.56 18.94
CA GLU A 156 -8.06 3.58 19.40
C GLU A 156 -7.66 5.00 18.95
N LEU A 157 -6.45 5.17 18.41
CA LEU A 157 -6.01 6.46 17.85
C LEU A 157 -6.77 6.76 16.57
N GLU A 158 -7.17 8.02 16.42
CA GLU A 158 -7.81 8.51 15.20
C GLU A 158 -6.81 8.44 14.03
N HIS A 159 -7.26 7.92 12.89
CA HIS A 159 -6.45 7.85 11.68
C HIS A 159 -7.30 8.16 10.45
N THR A 160 -7.05 9.32 9.86
CA THR A 160 -7.72 9.76 8.63
C THR A 160 -6.89 9.39 7.42
N ASN A 161 -7.48 8.67 6.46
CA ASN A 161 -6.81 8.24 5.25
C ASN A 161 -7.77 8.32 4.04
N PRO A 162 -7.70 9.41 3.25
CA PRO A 162 -8.57 9.58 2.08
C PRO A 162 -8.48 8.45 1.07
N TYR A 163 -7.28 7.91 0.83
CA TYR A 163 -7.11 6.78 -0.08
C TYR A 163 -7.81 5.54 0.46
N PHE A 164 -7.75 5.27 1.77
CA PHE A 164 -8.45 4.13 2.35
C PHE A 164 -9.96 4.20 2.13
N ASP A 165 -10.58 5.36 2.37
CA ASP A 165 -12.01 5.54 2.16
C ASP A 165 -12.40 5.41 0.68
N MET A 166 -11.61 6.00 -0.23
CA MET A 166 -11.83 5.88 -1.67
C MET A 166 -11.61 4.44 -2.17
N TRP A 167 -10.66 3.72 -1.57
CA TRP A 167 -10.44 2.30 -1.84
C TRP A 167 -11.64 1.47 -1.39
N LYS A 168 -12.20 1.71 -0.20
CA LYS A 168 -13.44 1.05 0.25
C LYS A 168 -14.59 1.30 -0.72
N TYR A 169 -14.78 2.55 -1.14
CA TYR A 169 -15.74 2.92 -2.17
C TYR A 169 -15.52 2.12 -3.47
N SER A 170 -14.27 2.01 -3.93
CA SER A 170 -13.96 1.21 -5.12
C SER A 170 -14.27 -0.28 -4.94
N CYS A 171 -14.13 -0.82 -3.73
CA CYS A 171 -14.49 -2.21 -3.47
C CYS A 171 -16.01 -2.43 -3.61
N GLU A 172 -16.81 -1.50 -3.09
CA GLU A 172 -18.26 -1.54 -3.23
C GLU A 172 -18.70 -1.35 -4.69
N GLU A 173 -18.14 -0.38 -5.40
CA GLU A 173 -18.52 -0.11 -6.79
C GLU A 173 -18.13 -1.22 -7.76
N LEU A 174 -16.98 -1.86 -7.53
CA LEU A 174 -16.41 -2.88 -8.40
C LEU A 174 -16.72 -4.30 -7.95
N GLU A 175 -17.54 -4.49 -6.90
CA GLU A 175 -17.92 -5.81 -6.39
C GLU A 175 -16.69 -6.64 -5.96
N TRP A 176 -15.73 -5.98 -5.30
CA TRP A 176 -14.45 -6.56 -4.88
C TRP A 176 -14.45 -6.93 -3.39
N VAL A 177 -14.15 -8.20 -3.10
CA VAL A 177 -14.11 -8.82 -1.76
C VAL A 177 -12.70 -9.33 -1.42
N GLY A 178 -11.71 -9.04 -2.28
CA GLY A 178 -10.30 -9.32 -2.04
C GLY A 178 -9.68 -10.35 -2.99
N PRO A 179 -8.35 -10.48 -2.93
CA PRO A 179 -7.61 -11.36 -3.81
C PRO A 179 -7.80 -12.83 -3.43
N TRP A 180 -7.75 -13.68 -4.44
CA TRP A 180 -7.74 -15.13 -4.31
C TRP A 180 -6.66 -15.70 -5.24
N PRO A 181 -6.36 -17.02 -5.19
CA PRO A 181 -5.26 -17.59 -5.98
C PRO A 181 -5.28 -17.17 -7.46
N ASN A 182 -6.45 -17.15 -8.09
CA ASN A 182 -6.60 -16.84 -9.52
C ASN A 182 -6.50 -15.34 -9.85
N THR A 183 -6.38 -14.45 -8.86
CA THR A 183 -6.10 -13.02 -9.10
C THR A 183 -4.79 -12.83 -9.88
N THR A 184 -3.84 -13.76 -9.79
CA THR A 184 -2.59 -13.70 -10.56
C THR A 184 -2.81 -13.70 -12.09
N ASN A 185 -3.94 -14.26 -12.53
CA ASN A 185 -4.32 -14.36 -13.94
C ASN A 185 -5.07 -13.11 -14.45
N THR A 186 -5.43 -12.18 -13.57
CA THR A 186 -6.11 -10.94 -13.97
C THR A 186 -5.14 -10.00 -14.69
N LYS A 187 -5.35 -9.79 -16.00
CA LYS A 187 -4.50 -8.96 -16.87
C LYS A 187 -5.11 -7.61 -17.26
N PHE A 188 -6.28 -7.28 -16.73
CA PHE A 188 -6.95 -5.99 -16.95
C PHE A 188 -7.10 -5.22 -15.63
N SER A 189 -7.43 -3.95 -15.72
CA SER A 189 -7.73 -3.09 -14.57
C SER A 189 -8.91 -2.19 -14.87
N HIS A 190 -9.70 -1.85 -13.86
CA HIS A 190 -10.77 -0.89 -14.02
C HIS A 190 -10.22 0.55 -14.22
N HIS A 191 -10.99 1.40 -14.90
CA HIS A 191 -10.66 2.80 -15.19
C HIS A 191 -10.45 3.68 -13.94
N MET A 192 -10.78 3.20 -12.73
CA MET A 192 -10.47 3.93 -11.50
C MET A 192 -8.99 3.87 -11.12
N LEU A 193 -8.26 2.83 -11.55
CA LEU A 193 -6.88 2.60 -11.12
C LEU A 193 -5.93 3.76 -11.46
N PRO A 194 -5.89 4.29 -12.70
CA PRO A 194 -5.02 5.42 -13.02
C PRO A 194 -5.31 6.66 -12.16
N ILE A 195 -6.58 6.89 -11.83
CA ILE A 195 -7.01 8.03 -10.99
C ILE A 195 -6.45 7.88 -9.58
N PHE A 196 -6.51 6.67 -9.00
CA PHE A 196 -5.89 6.39 -7.71
C PHE A 196 -4.37 6.53 -7.73
N TYR A 197 -3.70 6.03 -8.76
CA TYR A 197 -2.25 6.15 -8.89
C TYR A 197 -1.80 7.61 -8.90
N HIS A 198 -2.44 8.45 -9.71
CA HIS A 198 -2.09 9.87 -9.82
C HIS A 198 -2.41 10.70 -8.57
N HIS A 199 -3.46 10.34 -7.83
CA HIS A 199 -3.90 11.11 -6.66
C HIS A 199 -3.36 10.61 -5.33
N PHE A 200 -3.09 9.31 -5.19
CA PHE A 200 -2.71 8.70 -3.90
C PHE A 200 -1.53 7.72 -4.00
N GLY A 201 -1.08 7.37 -5.21
CA GLY A 201 0.00 6.39 -5.41
C GLY A 201 -0.49 4.96 -5.61
N CYS A 202 0.45 4.05 -5.81
CA CYS A 202 0.18 2.72 -6.37
C CYS A 202 -0.54 1.75 -5.41
N VAL A 203 -0.33 1.88 -4.10
CA VAL A 203 -0.91 1.00 -3.07
C VAL A 203 -1.40 1.84 -1.91
N CYS A 204 -2.56 1.46 -1.36
CA CYS A 204 -3.12 2.13 -0.21
C CYS A 204 -2.38 1.74 1.09
N PRO A 205 -1.79 2.70 1.84
CA PRO A 205 -1.21 2.41 3.14
C PRO A 205 -2.30 2.11 4.16
N SER A 206 -2.34 0.91 4.74
CA SER A 206 -3.19 0.64 5.91
C SER A 206 -2.59 1.23 7.18
N PHE A 207 -3.42 1.50 8.19
CA PHE A 207 -2.95 1.95 9.49
C PHE A 207 -1.93 0.97 10.10
N GLN A 208 -2.20 -0.33 9.98
CA GLN A 208 -1.34 -1.39 10.48
C GLN A 208 0.04 -1.34 9.81
N ALA A 209 0.11 -1.10 8.50
CA ALA A 209 1.37 -0.99 7.79
C ALA A 209 2.16 0.26 8.20
N LEU A 210 1.50 1.42 8.26
CA LEU A 210 2.11 2.66 8.74
C LEU A 210 2.64 2.51 10.18
N TRP A 211 1.87 1.84 11.04
CA TRP A 211 2.25 1.57 12.42
C TRP A 211 3.48 0.69 12.55
N VAL A 212 3.56 -0.39 11.75
CA VAL A 212 4.73 -1.26 11.71
C VAL A 212 5.96 -0.47 11.29
N ILE A 213 5.89 0.31 10.22
CA ILE A 213 7.00 1.16 9.75
C ILE A 213 7.42 2.15 10.83
N ALA A 214 6.45 2.79 11.49
CA ALA A 214 6.71 3.73 12.58
C ALA A 214 7.49 3.07 13.74
N ASN A 215 7.11 1.84 14.14
CA ASN A 215 7.81 1.09 15.19
C ASN A 215 9.21 0.63 14.77
N LEU A 216 9.38 0.21 13.50
CA LEU A 216 10.69 -0.17 12.96
C LEU A 216 11.70 0.98 13.03
N ALA A 217 11.23 2.22 12.89
CA ALA A 217 12.05 3.42 12.96
C ALA A 217 12.37 3.88 14.39
N GLN A 218 11.60 3.44 15.40
CA GLN A 218 11.85 3.83 16.78
C GLN A 218 13.14 3.20 17.34
N PRO A 219 13.83 3.88 18.26
CA PRO A 219 14.98 3.30 18.94
C PRO A 219 14.55 2.10 19.80
N SER A 220 15.34 1.02 19.79
CA SER A 220 15.05 -0.23 20.51
C SER A 220 14.95 -0.08 22.04
N ALA A 221 15.42 1.06 22.58
CA ALA A 221 15.27 1.40 23.99
C ALA A 221 14.91 2.90 24.11
N PRO A 222 13.95 3.27 24.97
CA PRO A 222 13.57 4.66 25.23
C PRO A 222 14.63 5.38 26.08
N THR A 223 15.85 5.47 25.54
CA THR A 223 16.91 6.31 26.10
C THR A 223 16.84 7.67 25.42
N LYS A 224 16.96 8.75 26.20
CA LYS A 224 16.87 10.14 25.69
C LYS A 224 17.80 10.38 24.48
N ASN A 225 18.95 9.71 24.45
CA ASN A 225 20.03 9.97 23.49
C ASN A 225 19.95 9.17 22.17
N LYS A 226 19.10 8.14 22.05
CA LYS A 226 18.99 7.41 20.77
C LYS A 226 18.04 8.12 19.82
N LEU A 227 18.52 8.39 18.60
CA LEU A 227 17.74 9.02 17.54
C LEU A 227 16.81 8.01 16.87
N VAL A 228 15.76 8.53 16.23
CA VAL A 228 14.89 7.75 15.34
C VAL A 228 15.71 7.35 14.12
N LYS A 229 15.59 6.09 13.70
CA LYS A 229 16.19 5.63 12.44
C LYS A 229 15.48 6.36 11.29
N PRO A 230 16.19 7.06 10.40
CA PRO A 230 15.54 7.65 9.23
C PRO A 230 14.90 6.57 8.35
N ILE A 231 13.75 6.88 7.79
CA ILE A 231 13.06 6.07 6.78
C ILE A 231 13.41 6.67 5.42
N PHE A 232 14.01 5.88 4.54
CA PHE A 232 14.28 6.25 3.16
C PHE A 232 13.15 5.68 2.30
N ASP A 233 12.20 6.53 1.89
CA ASP A 233 11.11 6.19 0.98
C ASP A 233 11.62 6.38 -0.45
N VAL A 234 12.19 5.32 -1.02
CA VAL A 234 12.89 5.37 -2.31
C VAL A 234 11.96 4.93 -3.43
N GLY A 235 11.82 5.78 -4.46
CA GLY A 235 10.73 5.69 -5.43
C GLY A 235 9.42 6.19 -4.83
N SER A 236 9.49 7.27 -4.03
CA SER A 236 8.35 7.80 -3.28
C SER A 236 7.19 8.29 -4.16
N GLY A 237 7.40 8.48 -5.47
CA GLY A 237 6.41 8.91 -6.43
C GLY A 237 5.80 10.26 -6.04
N ASN A 238 4.48 10.30 -5.86
CA ASN A 238 3.81 11.51 -5.38
C ASN A 238 3.95 11.79 -3.87
N GLY A 239 4.63 10.89 -3.14
CA GLY A 239 4.92 11.02 -1.71
C GLY A 239 3.74 10.84 -0.77
N TYR A 240 2.65 10.19 -1.21
CA TYR A 240 1.50 9.92 -0.34
C TYR A 240 1.90 9.09 0.90
N TRP A 241 2.70 8.03 0.72
CA TRP A 241 3.18 7.22 1.85
C TRP A 241 4.02 8.03 2.84
N THR A 242 4.97 8.81 2.33
CA THR A 242 5.74 9.76 3.14
C THR A 242 4.82 10.72 3.90
N TYR A 243 3.83 11.30 3.22
CA TYR A 243 2.87 12.21 3.84
C TYR A 243 2.08 11.53 4.96
N MET A 244 1.57 10.32 4.72
CA MET A 244 0.83 9.53 5.72
C MET A 244 1.68 9.14 6.93
N LEU A 245 2.96 8.78 6.73
CA LEU A 245 3.88 8.49 7.83
C LEU A 245 4.17 9.73 8.68
N ARG A 246 4.41 10.89 8.04
CA ARG A 246 4.70 12.15 8.75
C ARG A 246 3.50 12.69 9.55
N ASN A 247 2.28 12.34 9.15
CA ASN A 247 1.04 12.75 9.82
C ASN A 247 0.39 11.62 10.64
N LEU A 248 1.10 10.50 10.85
CA LEU A 248 0.60 9.40 11.67
C LEU A 248 0.56 9.83 13.14
N TYR A 249 -0.60 9.71 13.78
CA TYR A 249 -0.71 9.78 15.23
C TYR A 249 0.01 8.58 15.85
N ILE A 250 1.17 8.85 16.45
CA ILE A 250 1.98 7.88 17.18
C ILE A 250 1.79 8.04 18.69
N ARG A 251 2.21 7.04 19.46
CA ARG A 251 2.12 7.08 20.92
C ARG A 251 2.99 8.19 21.50
N GLU A 252 2.62 8.69 22.68
CA GLU A 252 3.40 9.71 23.41
C GLU A 252 4.83 9.29 23.73
N ASP A 253 5.09 7.98 23.85
CA ASP A 253 6.45 7.43 24.08
C ASP A 253 7.28 7.28 22.79
N MET A 254 6.69 7.51 21.61
CA MET A 254 7.38 7.46 20.32
C MET A 254 7.86 8.85 19.90
N LYS A 255 9.06 8.90 19.34
CA LYS A 255 9.63 10.12 18.77
C LYS A 255 9.07 10.38 17.36
N PRO A 256 8.95 11.65 16.93
CA PRO A 256 8.52 11.99 15.58
C PRO A 256 9.36 11.27 14.51
N LEU A 257 8.68 10.76 13.48
CA LEU A 257 9.33 10.03 12.39
C LEU A 257 10.17 10.97 11.52
N GLN A 258 11.33 10.49 11.07
CA GLN A 258 12.13 11.14 10.04
C GLN A 258 12.00 10.35 8.75
N VAL A 259 11.30 10.91 7.77
CA VAL A 259 11.04 10.25 6.48
C VAL A 259 11.64 11.09 5.37
N TYR A 260 12.49 10.48 4.55
CA TYR A 260 13.17 11.08 3.40
C TYR A 260 12.55 10.53 2.12
N PRO A 261 11.68 11.31 1.46
CA PRO A 261 11.15 10.97 0.14
C PRO A 261 12.22 11.16 -0.92
N VAL A 262 12.48 10.12 -1.71
CA VAL A 262 13.47 10.11 -2.78
C VAL A 262 12.82 9.62 -4.05
N ASP A 263 12.92 10.39 -5.13
CA ASP A 263 12.36 10.04 -6.43
C ASP A 263 13.15 10.76 -7.52
N ASP A 264 13.26 10.18 -8.72
CA ASP A 264 13.96 10.81 -9.85
C ASP A 264 13.02 11.52 -10.83
N GLY A 265 11.70 11.49 -10.55
CA GLY A 265 10.68 12.13 -11.39
C GLY A 265 10.41 11.38 -12.70
N SER A 266 10.84 10.12 -12.83
CA SER A 266 10.58 9.29 -14.02
C SER A 266 9.10 9.00 -14.25
N SER A 267 8.27 9.09 -13.21
CA SER A 267 6.81 8.93 -13.29
C SER A 267 6.09 10.27 -13.10
N GLU A 268 5.11 10.56 -13.97
CA GLU A 268 4.26 11.74 -13.83
C GLU A 268 3.06 11.44 -12.91
N TYR A 269 2.86 12.29 -11.90
CA TYR A 269 1.69 12.25 -11.03
C TYR A 269 0.88 13.54 -11.17
N ARG A 270 -0.45 13.42 -11.07
CA ARG A 270 -1.33 14.60 -11.11
C ARG A 270 -1.23 15.38 -9.80
N THR A 271 -1.15 14.68 -8.68
CA THR A 271 -1.03 15.25 -7.34
C THR A 271 0.31 14.89 -6.76
N VAL A 272 0.95 15.84 -6.07
CA VAL A 272 2.16 15.67 -5.26
C VAL A 272 1.86 16.15 -3.84
N TRP A 273 2.10 15.29 -2.86
CA TRP A 273 1.66 15.49 -1.46
C TRP A 273 2.68 16.17 -0.56
N ILE A 274 3.94 16.26 -1.01
CA ILE A 274 5.08 16.73 -0.25
C ILE A 274 5.94 17.64 -1.14
N GLU A 275 6.65 18.59 -0.53
CA GLU A 275 7.43 19.59 -1.27
C GLU A 275 8.94 19.34 -1.28
N ASP A 276 9.39 18.42 -0.44
CA ASP A 276 10.79 18.18 -0.11
C ASP A 276 11.29 16.83 -0.63
N THR A 277 10.70 16.32 -1.72
CA THR A 277 11.23 15.15 -2.44
C THR A 277 12.66 15.42 -2.88
N VAL A 278 13.58 14.56 -2.46
CA VAL A 278 14.98 14.61 -2.89
C VAL A 278 15.03 14.06 -4.32
N ASN A 279 15.21 14.97 -5.28
CA ASN A 279 15.24 14.63 -6.70
C ASN A 279 16.62 14.05 -7.09
N VAL A 280 16.73 12.73 -6.99
CA VAL A 280 17.96 11.99 -7.28
C VAL A 280 17.64 10.52 -7.51
N ASN A 281 18.54 9.80 -8.20
CA ASN A 281 18.43 8.36 -8.29
C ASN A 281 18.54 7.69 -6.90
N GLY A 282 17.67 6.71 -6.63
CA GLY A 282 17.63 6.02 -5.33
C GLY A 282 18.94 5.34 -4.92
N VAL A 283 19.68 4.77 -5.87
CA VAL A 283 20.99 4.13 -5.60
C VAL A 283 22.02 5.18 -5.19
N GLU A 284 22.06 6.29 -5.92
CA GLU A 284 22.94 7.42 -5.63
C GLU A 284 22.65 7.99 -4.23
N PHE A 285 21.38 8.23 -3.90
CA PHE A 285 20.97 8.70 -2.58
C PHE A 285 21.48 7.77 -1.47
N ILE A 286 21.22 6.46 -1.58
CA ILE A 286 21.62 5.48 -0.56
C ILE A 286 23.14 5.46 -0.37
N GLN A 287 23.90 5.53 -1.47
CA GLN A 287 25.36 5.56 -1.43
C GLN A 287 25.89 6.85 -0.79
N GLN A 288 25.28 8.00 -1.09
CA GLN A 288 25.63 9.28 -0.49
C GLN A 288 25.34 9.33 1.01
N GLN A 289 24.19 8.80 1.45
CA GLN A 289 23.86 8.74 2.88
C GLN A 289 24.80 7.81 3.64
N ASN A 290 25.20 6.69 3.03
CA ASN A 290 26.13 5.70 3.62
C ASN A 290 25.77 5.29 5.06
N ARG A 291 24.47 5.18 5.37
CA ARG A 291 23.95 4.88 6.71
C ARG A 291 23.65 3.39 6.88
N THR A 292 23.94 2.87 8.07
CA THR A 292 23.60 1.50 8.51
C THR A 292 22.39 1.48 9.45
N ASP A 293 21.94 2.65 9.91
CA ASP A 293 20.89 2.82 10.91
C ASP A 293 19.62 3.42 10.31
N ALA A 294 19.23 2.98 9.12
CA ALA A 294 18.04 3.43 8.41
C ALA A 294 17.04 2.29 8.16
N VAL A 295 15.79 2.65 7.88
CA VAL A 295 14.78 1.76 7.31
C VAL A 295 14.64 2.09 5.83
N LEU A 296 14.86 1.13 4.93
CA LEU A 296 14.53 1.30 3.53
C LEU A 296 13.05 0.98 3.31
N LEU A 297 12.29 1.91 2.74
CA LEU A 297 10.91 1.71 2.30
C LEU A 297 10.88 1.75 0.77
N LEU A 298 10.31 0.72 0.16
CA LEU A 298 10.04 0.64 -1.28
C LEU A 298 8.54 0.42 -1.47
N VAL A 299 7.86 1.39 -2.09
CA VAL A 299 6.43 1.29 -2.39
C VAL A 299 6.25 1.01 -3.87
N TYR A 300 5.66 -0.13 -4.17
CA TYR A 300 5.37 -0.66 -5.49
C TYR A 300 6.60 -0.63 -6.42
N PRO A 301 7.72 -1.25 -6.01
CA PRO A 301 8.99 -1.15 -6.75
C PRO A 301 8.87 -1.70 -8.17
N ILE A 302 9.55 -1.05 -9.10
CA ILE A 302 9.48 -1.33 -10.54
C ILE A 302 10.09 -2.69 -10.88
N VAL A 303 9.40 -3.42 -11.76
CA VAL A 303 9.77 -4.76 -12.24
C VAL A 303 10.81 -4.74 -13.36
N SER A 304 10.78 -3.69 -14.19
CA SER A 304 11.64 -3.56 -15.35
C SER A 304 13.03 -3.04 -14.99
N GLY A 305 14.06 -3.63 -15.59
CA GLY A 305 15.45 -3.23 -15.39
C GLY A 305 16.01 -3.71 -14.06
N SER A 306 17.08 -3.05 -13.60
CA SER A 306 17.80 -3.47 -12.39
C SER A 306 17.53 -2.58 -11.17
N PHE A 307 16.66 -1.58 -11.26
CA PHE A 307 16.47 -0.55 -10.23
C PHE A 307 16.27 -1.13 -8.83
N THR A 308 15.24 -1.95 -8.65
CA THR A 308 14.90 -2.57 -7.36
C THR A 308 16.08 -3.37 -6.82
N SER A 309 16.68 -4.23 -7.64
CA SER A 309 17.83 -5.04 -7.23
C SER A 309 19.07 -4.20 -6.87
N SER A 310 19.32 -3.10 -7.59
CA SER A 310 20.45 -2.20 -7.35
C SER A 310 20.28 -1.43 -6.04
N VAL A 311 19.07 -0.95 -5.76
CA VAL A 311 18.72 -0.27 -4.51
C VAL A 311 18.89 -1.20 -3.32
N LEU A 312 18.33 -2.42 -3.40
CA LEU A 312 18.47 -3.44 -2.34
C LEU A 312 19.93 -3.79 -2.04
N LYS A 313 20.75 -3.97 -3.09
CA LYS A 313 22.19 -4.29 -2.95
C LYS A 313 23.01 -3.12 -2.39
N ALA A 314 22.64 -1.87 -2.72
CA ALA A 314 23.33 -0.69 -2.23
C ALA A 314 23.03 -0.39 -0.74
N PHE A 315 21.89 -0.86 -0.24
CA PHE A 315 21.42 -0.53 1.10
C PHE A 315 22.19 -1.28 2.20
N LYS A 316 22.86 -0.52 3.08
CA LYS A 316 23.68 -1.05 4.17
C LYS A 316 22.95 -1.17 5.51
N GLY A 317 21.67 -0.78 5.57
CA GLY A 317 20.86 -0.88 6.78
C GLY A 317 20.49 -2.32 7.15
N ASP A 318 19.73 -2.44 8.23
CA ASP A 318 19.29 -3.72 8.82
C ASP A 318 17.79 -4.02 8.59
N THR A 319 17.06 -3.09 7.97
CA THR A 319 15.61 -3.17 7.81
C THR A 319 15.20 -2.75 6.41
N ILE A 320 14.55 -3.66 5.68
CA ILE A 320 13.87 -3.36 4.41
C ILE A 320 12.38 -3.55 4.62
N VAL A 321 11.59 -2.61 4.13
CA VAL A 321 10.14 -2.67 4.04
C VAL A 321 9.76 -2.52 2.59
N VAL A 322 8.93 -3.43 2.09
CA VAL A 322 8.39 -3.36 0.72
C VAL A 322 6.87 -3.40 0.80
N ALA A 323 6.19 -2.45 0.19
CA ALA A 323 4.76 -2.55 -0.09
C ALA A 323 4.60 -2.89 -1.57
N GLY A 324 4.13 -4.09 -1.92
CA GLY A 324 4.06 -4.54 -3.31
C GLY A 324 3.19 -5.78 -3.47
N THR A 325 3.19 -6.37 -4.65
CA THR A 325 2.36 -7.54 -4.94
C THR A 325 2.79 -8.80 -4.17
N GLN A 326 1.83 -9.66 -3.85
CA GLN A 326 2.05 -10.94 -3.16
C GLN A 326 1.70 -12.19 -3.98
N ASN A 327 1.44 -11.98 -5.26
CA ASN A 327 1.35 -13.03 -6.27
C ASN A 327 2.29 -12.73 -7.45
N GLY A 328 2.49 -13.73 -8.30
CA GLY A 328 3.36 -13.66 -9.49
C GLY A 328 2.73 -12.92 -10.68
N ASN A 329 1.90 -11.90 -10.45
CA ASN A 329 1.26 -11.16 -11.55
C ASN A 329 2.22 -10.27 -12.35
N GLY A 330 3.45 -10.08 -11.87
CA GLY A 330 4.50 -9.31 -12.54
C GLY A 330 4.33 -7.80 -12.48
N PHE A 331 3.54 -7.24 -11.53
CA PHE A 331 3.40 -5.78 -11.40
C PHE A 331 4.43 -5.13 -10.46
N THR A 332 5.06 -5.86 -9.52
CA THR A 332 6.10 -5.28 -8.65
C THR A 332 7.30 -6.19 -8.45
N GLY A 333 8.47 -5.58 -8.22
CA GLY A 333 9.72 -6.27 -7.90
C GLY A 333 10.36 -6.95 -9.10
N PHE A 334 9.88 -8.14 -9.45
CA PHE A 334 10.51 -9.05 -10.41
C PHE A 334 9.45 -9.74 -11.29
N ALA A 335 9.79 -10.02 -12.54
CA ALA A 335 8.81 -10.35 -13.57
C ALA A 335 8.06 -11.66 -13.31
N ASP A 336 8.72 -12.63 -12.69
CA ASP A 336 8.27 -14.02 -12.55
C ASP A 336 8.18 -14.52 -11.11
N GLN A 337 8.55 -13.70 -10.12
CA GLN A 337 8.63 -14.11 -8.72
C GLN A 337 8.26 -12.97 -7.77
N ALA A 338 7.74 -13.33 -6.60
CA ALA A 338 7.45 -12.35 -5.56
C ALA A 338 8.74 -11.82 -4.91
N ILE A 339 8.65 -10.65 -4.25
CA ILE A 339 9.84 -9.99 -3.67
C ILE A 339 10.50 -10.83 -2.57
N ASP A 340 9.73 -11.57 -1.78
CA ASP A 340 10.23 -12.46 -0.74
C ASP A 340 10.96 -13.67 -1.30
N GLU A 341 10.45 -14.26 -2.39
CA GLU A 341 11.11 -15.34 -3.12
C GLU A 341 12.46 -14.86 -3.69
N TRP A 342 12.49 -13.69 -4.32
CA TRP A 342 13.72 -13.14 -4.88
C TRP A 342 14.75 -12.83 -3.78
N ILE A 343 14.35 -12.18 -2.68
CA ILE A 343 15.26 -11.86 -1.57
C ILE A 343 15.82 -13.14 -0.95
N ALA A 344 14.99 -14.17 -0.71
CA ALA A 344 15.45 -15.45 -0.18
C ALA A 344 16.49 -16.13 -1.08
N GLY A 345 16.31 -16.06 -2.40
CA GLY A 345 17.24 -16.65 -3.38
C GLY A 345 18.53 -15.85 -3.62
N ASN A 346 18.49 -14.52 -3.47
CA ASN A 346 19.58 -13.63 -3.92
C ASN A 346 20.31 -12.89 -2.78
N MET A 347 19.71 -12.83 -1.59
CA MET A 347 20.21 -12.04 -0.45
C MET A 347 20.08 -12.86 0.85
N PRO A 348 20.87 -13.94 1.01
CA PRO A 348 20.71 -14.92 2.09
C PRO A 348 20.95 -14.34 3.49
N GLU A 349 21.58 -13.17 3.58
CA GLU A 349 21.73 -12.44 4.82
C GLU A 349 20.45 -11.72 5.28
N TRP A 350 19.34 -11.83 4.54
CA TRP A 350 18.05 -11.24 4.88
C TRP A 350 16.99 -12.30 5.16
N ALA A 351 16.24 -12.12 6.24
CA ALA A 351 15.12 -12.97 6.61
C ALA A 351 13.81 -12.17 6.53
N LEU A 352 12.77 -12.78 5.96
CA LEU A 352 11.40 -12.28 6.05
C LEU A 352 10.94 -12.41 7.51
N VAL A 353 10.54 -11.30 8.13
CA VAL A 353 10.02 -11.29 9.51
C VAL A 353 8.54 -10.98 9.58
N MET A 354 7.96 -10.40 8.52
CA MET A 354 6.55 -10.06 8.49
C MET A 354 6.05 -9.94 7.04
N ARG A 355 4.85 -10.46 6.77
CA ARG A 355 4.06 -10.26 5.57
C ARG A 355 2.61 -9.98 5.96
N LEU A 356 2.14 -8.75 5.75
CA LEU A 356 0.78 -8.32 6.06
C LEU A 356 0.02 -8.02 4.76
N PRO A 357 -1.17 -8.60 4.52
CA PRO A 357 -2.02 -8.14 3.42
C PRO A 357 -2.28 -6.63 3.49
N LEU A 358 -2.36 -5.99 2.34
CA LEU A 358 -2.72 -4.57 2.18
C LEU A 358 -4.07 -4.42 1.47
N PRO A 359 -4.74 -3.26 1.63
CA PRO A 359 -5.89 -2.91 0.81
C PRO A 359 -5.50 -2.94 -0.67
N SER A 360 -6.00 -3.94 -1.39
CA SER A 360 -5.63 -4.20 -2.79
C SER A 360 -6.73 -3.71 -3.71
N PHE A 361 -6.38 -2.97 -4.77
CA PHE A 361 -7.35 -2.59 -5.80
C PHE A 361 -7.94 -3.84 -6.48
N ALA A 362 -9.13 -3.75 -7.07
CA ALA A 362 -9.76 -4.88 -7.74
C ALA A 362 -8.85 -5.51 -8.80
N GLY A 363 -8.65 -6.83 -8.71
CA GLY A 363 -7.71 -7.56 -9.58
C GLY A 363 -6.23 -7.44 -9.20
N LYS A 364 -5.91 -6.79 -8.06
CA LYS A 364 -4.56 -6.74 -7.47
C LYS A 364 -4.50 -7.55 -6.20
N ASP A 365 -3.29 -7.76 -5.71
CA ASP A 365 -3.01 -8.56 -4.54
C ASP A 365 -1.72 -8.05 -3.89
N ASP A 366 -1.87 -7.15 -2.93
CA ASP A 366 -0.79 -6.35 -2.36
C ASP A 366 -0.53 -6.73 -0.90
N ALA A 367 0.72 -6.64 -0.48
CA ALA A 367 1.18 -6.89 0.88
C ALA A 367 2.34 -5.97 1.30
N LEU A 368 2.48 -5.80 2.61
CA LEU A 368 3.65 -5.24 3.25
C LEU A 368 4.59 -6.39 3.65
N TYR A 369 5.82 -6.33 3.20
CA TYR A 369 6.90 -7.21 3.59
C TYR A 369 7.87 -6.45 4.48
N VAL A 370 8.35 -7.11 5.53
CA VAL A 370 9.46 -6.61 6.35
C VAL A 370 10.55 -7.66 6.36
N PHE A 371 11.75 -7.24 6.00
CA PHE A 371 12.95 -8.05 6.05
C PHE A 371 13.93 -7.48 7.06
N ARG A 372 14.61 -8.37 7.79
CA ARG A 372 15.68 -8.03 8.71
C ARG A 372 16.97 -8.69 8.26
N ARG A 373 18.07 -7.94 8.36
CA ARG A 373 19.40 -8.49 8.11
C ARG A 373 19.79 -9.41 9.27
N ASN A 374 20.16 -10.64 8.96
CA ASN A 374 20.73 -11.61 9.88
C ASN A 374 22.13 -11.14 10.28
N LEU A 375 22.21 -10.32 11.33
CA LEU A 375 23.48 -9.93 11.93
C LEU A 375 24.04 -11.12 12.72
N GLY A 376 24.62 -12.10 12.01
CA GLY A 376 25.44 -13.19 12.54
C GLY A 376 25.14 -13.66 13.96
N GLY A 377 24.16 -14.56 14.10
CA GLY A 377 23.86 -15.25 15.36
C GLY A 377 23.37 -16.67 15.08
N VAL A 378 24.33 -17.56 14.82
CA VAL A 378 24.20 -19.03 14.69
C VAL A 378 23.28 -19.51 13.55
N ALA A 379 23.91 -20.07 12.52
CA ALA A 379 23.27 -21.04 11.65
C ALA A 379 22.72 -22.17 12.52
N THR A 380 21.40 -22.21 12.72
CA THR A 380 20.74 -23.42 13.17
C THR A 380 20.71 -24.37 11.98
N ASN A 381 21.81 -25.11 11.83
CA ASN A 381 21.79 -26.36 11.07
C ASN A 381 20.80 -27.29 11.77
N SER A 382 19.55 -27.29 11.34
CA SER A 382 18.62 -28.40 11.60
C SER A 382 18.86 -29.50 10.56
N SER A 383 20.06 -30.08 10.57
CA SER A 383 20.24 -31.47 10.17
C SER A 383 19.86 -32.34 11.36
N GLY A 384 18.61 -32.79 11.40
CA GLY A 384 18.07 -33.69 12.42
C GLY A 384 17.26 -34.79 11.77
N ASN A 385 17.93 -35.92 11.50
CA ASN A 385 17.32 -37.21 11.21
C ASN A 385 16.32 -37.62 12.31
N ALA A 386 15.12 -38.02 11.89
CA ALA A 386 14.44 -39.26 12.27
C ALA A 386 13.29 -39.52 11.30
#